data_AF-A0A951R3Z6-F1
#
_entry.id   AF-A0A951R3Z6-F1
#
_cell.length_a   1.000
_cell.length_b   1.000
_cell.length_c   1.000
_cell.angle_alpha   90.00
_cell.angle_beta   90.00
_cell.angle_gamma   90.00
#
_symmetry.space_group_name_H-M   'P 1'
#
loop_
_entity.id
_entity.type
_entity.pdbx_description
1 polymer ?
#
loop_
_entity_poly.entity_id
_entity_poly.type
_entity_poly.pdbx_seq_one_letter_code
_entity_poly.pdbx_strand_id
1 'polypeptide(L)'
;MQKEKGQNKKWFLVAGIFIFLILAFALNFVNVSEPTQKIPTTITGQSIIADMFTDWSSGGLKVSIAKYFFWIIVTMLVTTILNFAKFPKNGFIQFILGLIISFLATAYITPDEVFAALTLYTALGLTLSVVLPFFIIIFFSAMLLSNEKISDISIGRVVMQVMLWLFFTGFISYKLIAGHIGGEQISRDATVVLFTVLVLSLLILIFNKQFRSWIRSIGLELRSAEQQRIRHDQREAAKQQAEAAAQAHAATVQHRRLDRRIR
;
A
#
# COMPACT_ATOMS: atom_id res chain seq x y z
N MET A 1 -3.42 -34.92 25.32
CA MET A 1 -2.40 -34.81 24.25
C MET A 1 -3.05 -34.86 22.85
N GLN A 2 -4.05 -34.01 22.55
CA GLN A 2 -4.84 -34.08 21.29
C GLN A 2 -5.20 -32.72 20.65
N LYS A 3 -4.55 -31.61 21.03
CA LYS A 3 -4.94 -30.26 20.55
C LYS A 3 -4.16 -29.71 19.35
N GLU A 4 -3.16 -30.41 18.80
CA GLU A 4 -2.30 -29.85 17.74
C GLU A 4 -2.81 -30.02 16.29
N LYS A 5 -3.72 -30.95 15.99
CA LYS A 5 -4.10 -31.21 14.58
C LYS A 5 -4.94 -30.10 13.90
N GLY A 6 -5.45 -29.12 14.65
CA GLY A 6 -6.32 -28.07 14.11
C GLY A 6 -5.60 -26.84 13.54
N GLN A 7 -4.36 -26.58 13.95
CA GLN A 7 -3.67 -25.32 13.62
C GLN A 7 -3.11 -25.33 12.18
N ASN A 8 -2.66 -26.49 11.69
CA ASN A 8 -2.06 -26.63 10.36
C ASN A 8 -3.03 -26.30 9.21
N LYS A 9 -4.33 -26.57 9.37
CA LYS A 9 -5.33 -26.30 8.32
C LYS A 9 -5.52 -24.80 8.05
N LYS A 10 -5.40 -23.96 9.08
CA LYS A 10 -5.55 -22.49 8.92
C LYS A 10 -4.36 -21.88 8.19
N TRP A 11 -3.16 -22.38 8.47
CA TRP A 11 -1.92 -21.88 7.87
C TRP A 11 -1.83 -22.22 6.38
N PHE A 12 -2.26 -23.43 5.98
CA PHE A 12 -2.36 -23.81 4.57
C PHE A 12 -3.30 -22.89 3.78
N LEU A 13 -4.41 -22.45 4.38
CA LEU A 13 -5.36 -21.54 3.73
C LEU A 13 -4.76 -20.14 3.53
N VAL A 14 -4.09 -19.61 4.56
CA VAL A 14 -3.41 -18.29 4.48
C VAL A 14 -2.27 -18.34 3.46
N ALA A 15 -1.43 -19.37 3.50
CA ALA A 15 -0.35 -19.57 2.53
C ALA A 15 -0.90 -19.72 1.10
N GLY A 16 -2.00 -20.46 0.92
CA GLY A 16 -2.68 -20.60 -0.37
C GLY A 16 -3.19 -19.28 -0.92
N ILE A 17 -3.84 -18.46 -0.09
CA ILE A 17 -4.29 -17.11 -0.49
C ILE A 17 -3.10 -16.22 -0.86
N PHE A 18 -2.02 -16.27 -0.07
CA PHE A 18 -0.84 -15.42 -0.31
C PHE A 18 -0.12 -15.80 -1.59
N ILE A 19 0.10 -17.10 -1.83
CA ILE A 19 0.67 -17.61 -3.08
C ILE A 19 -0.23 -17.26 -4.27
N PHE A 20 -1.55 -17.42 -4.13
CA PHE A 20 -2.50 -17.03 -5.16
C PHE A 20 -2.44 -15.53 -5.47
N LEU A 21 -2.33 -14.67 -4.46
CA LEU A 21 -2.19 -13.22 -4.65
C LEU A 21 -0.88 -12.84 -5.34
N ILE A 22 0.24 -13.47 -4.94
CA ILE A 22 1.53 -13.25 -5.61
C ILE A 22 1.45 -13.70 -7.07
N LEU A 23 0.87 -14.87 -7.32
CA LEU A 23 0.75 -15.42 -8.67
C LEU A 23 -0.19 -14.57 -9.53
N ALA A 24 -1.34 -14.17 -9.00
CA ALA A 24 -2.29 -13.28 -9.68
C ALA A 24 -1.66 -11.91 -9.97
N PHE A 25 -0.86 -11.38 -9.04
CA PHE A 25 -0.09 -10.16 -9.26
C PHE A 25 0.92 -10.37 -10.38
N ALA A 26 1.77 -11.40 -10.30
CA ALA A 26 2.78 -11.71 -11.32
C ALA A 26 2.18 -11.95 -12.72
N LEU A 27 1.05 -12.66 -12.81
CA LEU A 27 0.36 -12.92 -14.08
C LEU A 27 -0.19 -11.63 -14.73
N ASN A 28 -0.53 -10.61 -13.96
CA ASN A 28 -0.92 -9.30 -14.51
C ASN A 28 0.29 -8.54 -15.12
N PHE A 29 1.53 -8.81 -14.71
CA PHE A 29 2.72 -8.18 -15.34
C PHE A 29 3.17 -8.88 -16.62
N VAL A 30 2.84 -10.17 -16.79
CA VAL A 30 3.31 -10.97 -17.94
C VAL A 30 2.46 -10.75 -19.20
N ASN A 31 1.25 -10.19 -19.08
CA ASN A 31 0.27 -10.15 -20.17
C ASN A 31 -0.08 -8.74 -20.67
N VAL A 32 0.87 -7.80 -20.59
CA VAL A 32 0.71 -6.47 -21.16
C VAL A 32 0.64 -6.59 -22.68
N SER A 33 -0.58 -6.56 -23.21
CA SER A 33 -0.82 -6.58 -24.65
C SER A 33 -0.42 -5.22 -25.21
N GLU A 34 0.56 -5.17 -26.12
CA GLU A 34 0.95 -3.92 -26.78
C GLU A 34 -0.26 -3.36 -27.56
N PRO A 35 -0.72 -2.13 -27.24
CA PRO A 35 -1.79 -1.52 -28.00
C PRO A 35 -1.31 -1.30 -29.44
N THR A 36 -1.93 -2.00 -30.38
CA THR A 36 -1.65 -1.87 -31.82
C THR A 36 -2.25 -0.58 -32.39
N GLN A 37 -1.99 0.58 -31.76
CA GLN A 37 -2.39 1.86 -32.30
C GLN A 37 -1.30 2.37 -33.25
N LYS A 38 -1.63 2.44 -34.54
CA LYS A 38 -0.84 3.18 -35.52
C LYS A 38 -0.88 4.66 -35.17
N ILE A 39 0.18 5.18 -34.59
CA ILE A 39 0.29 6.60 -34.22
C ILE A 39 0.48 7.41 -35.52
N PRO A 40 -0.41 8.37 -35.84
CA PRO A 40 -0.18 9.30 -36.93
C PRO A 40 0.99 10.24 -36.58
N THR A 41 2.01 10.29 -37.44
CA THR A 41 3.26 11.03 -37.22
C THR A 41 3.21 12.52 -37.59
N THR A 42 2.05 13.06 -37.96
CA THR A 42 1.96 14.42 -38.50
C THR A 42 1.63 15.43 -37.39
N ILE A 43 2.65 16.20 -36.95
CA ILE A 43 2.47 17.35 -36.08
C ILE A 43 2.16 18.58 -36.95
N THR A 44 0.88 18.93 -37.10
CA THR A 44 0.48 20.22 -37.68
C THR A 44 0.58 21.30 -36.60
N GLY A 45 1.42 22.31 -36.81
CA GLY A 45 1.86 23.30 -35.81
C GLY A 45 0.83 24.29 -35.25
N GLN A 46 -0.46 23.92 -35.15
CA GLN A 46 -1.47 24.75 -34.51
C GLN A 46 -1.68 24.28 -33.06
N SER A 47 -0.96 24.93 -32.14
CA SER A 47 -1.08 24.81 -30.67
C SER A 47 -0.88 23.41 -30.05
N ILE A 48 0.39 23.05 -29.86
CA ILE A 48 0.82 21.85 -29.11
C ILE A 48 0.04 21.70 -27.79
N ILE A 49 -0.16 22.78 -27.03
CA ILE A 49 -0.81 22.73 -25.72
C ILE A 49 -2.32 22.44 -25.80
N ALA A 50 -3.05 23.03 -26.75
CA ALA A 50 -4.49 22.77 -26.86
C ALA A 50 -4.75 21.33 -27.35
N ASP A 51 -3.93 20.89 -28.29
CA ASP A 51 -3.92 19.51 -28.79
C ASP A 51 -3.61 18.48 -27.68
N MET A 52 -2.80 18.85 -26.68
CA MET A 52 -2.47 17.98 -25.55
C MET A 52 -3.69 17.64 -24.67
N PHE A 53 -4.55 18.62 -24.40
CA PHE A 53 -5.72 18.41 -23.55
C PHE A 53 -6.90 17.82 -24.31
N THR A 54 -6.99 18.12 -25.61
CA THR A 54 -8.08 17.62 -26.46
C THR A 54 -7.97 16.09 -26.64
N ASP A 55 -6.77 15.57 -26.92
CA ASP A 55 -6.55 14.12 -27.07
C ASP A 55 -6.61 13.35 -25.74
N TRP A 56 -6.26 14.00 -24.62
CA TRP A 56 -6.44 13.40 -23.30
C TRP A 56 -7.91 13.02 -23.06
N SER A 57 -8.84 13.93 -23.41
CA SER A 57 -10.27 13.73 -23.16
C SER A 57 -10.86 12.52 -23.90
N SER A 58 -10.27 12.15 -25.04
CA SER A 58 -10.64 10.97 -25.81
C SER A 58 -9.89 9.70 -25.38
N GLY A 59 -9.09 9.78 -24.31
CA GLY A 59 -8.29 8.66 -23.79
C GLY A 59 -6.98 8.41 -24.55
N GLY A 60 -6.63 9.27 -25.52
CA GLY A 60 -5.39 9.17 -26.29
C GLY A 60 -4.29 10.03 -25.68
N LEU A 61 -3.36 9.44 -24.94
CA LEU A 61 -2.16 10.16 -24.53
C LEU A 61 -1.14 10.16 -25.69
N LYS A 62 -0.92 11.32 -26.31
CA LYS A 62 0.16 11.48 -27.31
C LYS A 62 1.51 11.09 -26.69
N VAL A 63 2.27 10.23 -27.37
CA VAL A 63 3.60 9.74 -26.93
C VAL A 63 4.54 10.88 -26.52
N SER A 64 4.53 11.97 -27.29
CA SER A 64 5.37 13.13 -26.99
C SER A 64 5.08 13.71 -25.61
N ILE A 65 3.81 13.74 -25.18
CA ILE A 65 3.39 14.21 -23.86
C ILE A 65 3.92 13.30 -22.76
N ALA A 66 3.71 11.99 -22.95
CA ALA A 66 4.21 10.98 -22.02
C ALA A 66 5.73 11.09 -21.83
N LYS A 67 6.48 11.33 -22.91
CA LYS A 67 7.92 11.58 -22.84
C LYS A 67 8.27 12.82 -22.02
N TYR A 68 7.54 13.92 -22.13
CA TYR A 68 7.77 15.10 -21.28
C TYR A 68 7.51 14.84 -19.80
N PHE A 69 6.41 14.14 -19.47
CA PHE A 69 6.14 13.75 -18.08
C PHE A 69 7.21 12.80 -17.55
N PHE A 70 7.62 11.83 -18.35
CA PHE A 70 8.68 10.90 -17.99
C PHE A 70 9.99 11.64 -17.74
N TRP A 71 10.34 12.60 -18.60
CA TRP A 71 11.51 13.46 -18.41
C TRP A 71 11.47 14.24 -17.10
N ILE A 72 10.33 14.84 -16.75
CA ILE A 72 10.17 15.56 -15.47
C ILE A 72 10.37 14.60 -14.28
N ILE A 73 9.73 13.42 -14.31
CA ILE A 73 9.84 12.41 -13.26
C ILE A 73 11.29 11.94 -13.10
N VAL A 74 11.95 11.60 -14.22
CA VAL A 74 13.36 11.17 -14.21
C VAL A 74 14.26 12.30 -13.73
N THR A 75 13.98 13.56 -14.10
CA THR A 75 14.73 14.73 -13.59
C THR A 75 14.63 14.81 -12.08
N MET A 76 13.41 14.74 -11.52
CA MET A 76 13.20 14.77 -10.08
C MET A 76 13.92 13.59 -9.39
N LEU A 77 13.83 12.38 -9.95
CA LEU A 77 14.48 11.19 -9.42
C LEU A 77 16.01 11.33 -9.42
N VAL A 78 16.61 11.71 -10.55
CA VAL A 78 18.07 11.87 -10.66
C VAL A 78 18.55 12.99 -9.74
N THR A 79 17.87 14.13 -9.68
CA THR A 79 18.22 15.21 -8.76
C THR A 79 18.10 14.76 -7.29
N THR A 80 17.10 13.94 -6.94
CA THR A 80 16.97 13.38 -5.58
C THR A 80 18.13 12.45 -5.24
N ILE A 81 18.55 11.60 -6.18
CA ILE A 81 19.69 10.69 -6.00
C ILE A 81 20.99 11.49 -5.85
N LEU A 82 21.22 12.51 -6.69
CA LEU A 82 22.42 13.37 -6.62
C LEU A 82 22.47 14.16 -5.31
N ASN A 83 21.33 14.66 -4.84
CA ASN A 83 21.22 15.34 -3.55
C ASN A 83 21.53 14.38 -2.38
N PHE A 84 20.98 13.17 -2.41
CA PHE A 84 21.26 12.13 -1.41
C PHE A 84 22.75 11.74 -1.38
N ALA A 85 23.38 11.61 -2.56
CA ALA A 85 24.81 11.33 -2.69
C ALA A 85 25.71 12.54 -2.34
N LYS A 86 25.13 13.72 -2.11
CA LYS A 86 25.83 14.99 -1.90
C LYS A 86 26.83 15.33 -3.02
N PHE A 87 26.53 14.94 -4.26
CA PHE A 87 27.41 15.12 -5.40
C PHE A 87 26.67 15.77 -6.57
N PRO A 88 27.15 16.92 -7.09
CA PRO A 88 28.17 17.84 -6.53
C PRO A 88 27.68 18.61 -5.29
N LYS A 89 28.56 19.28 -4.53
CA LYS A 89 28.17 19.99 -3.28
C LYS A 89 27.12 21.11 -3.47
N ASN A 90 27.06 21.71 -4.66
CA ASN A 90 26.14 22.80 -4.97
C ASN A 90 24.83 22.24 -5.55
N GLY A 91 23.70 22.50 -4.89
CA GLY A 91 22.38 22.03 -5.31
C GLY A 91 21.95 22.52 -6.70
N PHE A 92 22.38 23.72 -7.12
CA PHE A 92 22.08 24.22 -8.46
C PHE A 92 22.79 23.39 -9.54
N ILE A 93 24.04 23.00 -9.30
CA ILE A 93 24.79 22.14 -10.23
C ILE A 93 24.20 20.72 -10.25
N GLN A 94 23.74 20.20 -9.10
CA GLN A 94 23.01 18.92 -9.05
C GLN A 94 21.74 18.95 -9.92
N PHE A 95 20.99 20.05 -9.86
CA PHE A 95 19.78 20.21 -10.68
C PHE A 95 20.11 20.25 -12.18
N ILE A 96 21.09 21.07 -12.61
CA ILE A 96 21.52 21.12 -14.02
C ILE A 96 22.02 19.75 -14.49
N LEU A 97 22.85 19.08 -13.69
CA LEU A 97 23.36 17.76 -14.02
C LEU A 97 22.23 16.73 -14.13
N GLY A 98 21.25 16.79 -13.21
CA GLY A 98 20.06 15.97 -13.25
C GLY A 98 19.21 16.20 -14.50
N LEU A 99 19.05 17.45 -14.93
CA LEU A 99 18.34 17.84 -16.15
C LEU A 99 19.01 17.27 -17.42
N ILE A 100 20.34 17.36 -17.51
CA ILE A 100 21.11 16.81 -18.64
C ILE A 100 20.99 15.28 -18.67
N ILE A 101 21.23 14.61 -17.53
CA ILE A 101 21.16 13.15 -17.44
C ILE A 101 19.75 12.65 -17.74
N SER A 102 18.71 13.27 -17.20
CA SER A 102 17.32 12.89 -17.46
C SER A 102 16.90 13.12 -18.90
N PHE A 103 17.38 14.20 -19.52
CA PHE A 103 17.15 14.48 -20.94
C PHE A 103 17.76 13.39 -21.81
N LEU A 104 19.03 13.04 -21.58
CA LEU A 104 19.67 11.92 -22.28
C LEU A 104 18.91 10.62 -22.05
N ALA A 105 18.58 10.28 -20.80
CA ALA A 105 17.84 9.06 -20.48
C ALA A 105 16.49 8.99 -21.21
N THR A 106 15.75 10.10 -21.26
CA THR A 106 14.43 10.14 -21.92
C THR A 106 14.53 10.20 -23.44
N ALA A 107 15.61 10.77 -23.98
CA ALA A 107 15.86 10.82 -25.42
C ALA A 107 16.10 9.41 -26.02
N TYR A 108 16.81 8.54 -25.27
CA TYR A 108 17.08 7.17 -25.69
C TYR A 108 15.94 6.19 -25.44
N ILE A 109 14.94 6.58 -24.63
CA ILE A 109 13.76 5.76 -24.39
C ILE A 109 12.88 5.71 -25.66
N THR A 110 12.60 4.50 -26.10
CA THR A 110 11.70 4.20 -27.22
C THR A 110 10.24 4.46 -26.82
N PRO A 111 9.35 4.79 -27.77
CA PRO A 111 7.92 4.90 -27.49
C PRO A 111 7.33 3.67 -26.78
N ASP A 112 7.76 2.47 -27.18
CA ASP A 112 7.26 1.20 -26.65
C ASP A 112 7.59 1.05 -25.15
N GLU A 113 8.79 1.46 -24.74
CA GLU A 113 9.18 1.49 -23.32
C GLU A 113 8.36 2.50 -22.50
N VAL A 114 8.00 3.65 -23.09
CA VAL A 114 7.11 4.62 -22.43
C VAL A 114 5.72 4.03 -22.22
N PHE A 115 5.16 3.35 -23.22
CA PHE A 115 3.87 2.70 -23.09
C PHE A 115 3.89 1.54 -22.10
N ALA A 116 4.96 0.75 -22.09
CA ALA A 116 5.16 -0.28 -21.09
C ALA A 116 5.17 0.33 -19.67
N ALA A 117 5.93 1.41 -19.46
CA ALA A 117 5.96 2.12 -18.19
C ALA A 117 4.59 2.70 -17.79
N LEU A 118 3.87 3.34 -18.71
CA LEU A 118 2.52 3.85 -18.47
C LEU A 118 1.53 2.74 -18.12
N THR A 119 1.67 1.57 -18.74
CA THR A 119 0.82 0.42 -18.42
C THR A 119 1.04 -0.06 -16.97
N LEU A 120 2.27 -0.02 -16.47
CA LEU A 120 2.56 -0.27 -15.04
C LEU A 120 1.84 0.74 -14.14
N TYR A 121 1.76 2.01 -14.53
CA TYR A 121 1.02 3.03 -13.78
C TYR A 121 -0.50 2.82 -13.83
N THR A 122 -1.05 2.35 -14.95
CA THR A 122 -2.45 1.95 -15.04
C THR A 122 -2.74 0.78 -14.09
N ALA A 123 -1.89 -0.25 -14.07
CA ALA A 123 -2.00 -1.37 -13.14
C ALA A 123 -1.90 -0.91 -11.67
N LEU A 124 -1.00 0.03 -11.37
CA LEU A 124 -0.88 0.64 -10.04
C LEU A 124 -2.12 1.46 -9.68
N GLY A 125 -2.66 2.25 -10.61
CA GLY A 125 -3.91 3.02 -10.41
C GLY A 125 -5.11 2.12 -10.17
N LEU A 126 -5.20 1.00 -10.89
CA LEU A 126 -6.21 -0.03 -10.66
C LEU A 126 -6.04 -0.70 -9.29
N THR A 127 -4.80 -1.02 -8.92
CA THR A 127 -4.49 -1.57 -7.59
C THR A 127 -4.90 -0.59 -6.49
N LEU A 128 -4.56 0.70 -6.62
CA LEU A 128 -4.95 1.72 -5.65
C LEU A 128 -6.45 1.99 -5.61
N SER A 129 -7.16 1.91 -6.73
CA SER A 129 -8.60 2.18 -6.77
C SER A 129 -9.46 1.00 -6.31
N VAL A 130 -8.96 -0.24 -6.39
CA VAL A 130 -9.74 -1.44 -6.03
C VAL A 130 -9.18 -2.14 -4.79
N VAL A 131 -7.87 -2.38 -4.74
CA VAL A 131 -7.21 -3.16 -3.69
C VAL A 131 -7.09 -2.35 -2.39
N LEU A 132 -6.84 -1.04 -2.46
CA LEU A 132 -6.76 -0.22 -1.26
C LEU A 132 -8.11 -0.09 -0.54
N PRO A 133 -9.25 0.20 -1.20
CA PRO A 133 -10.57 0.14 -0.55
C PRO A 133 -10.89 -1.24 0.05
N PHE A 134 -10.49 -2.33 -0.62
CA PHE A 134 -10.64 -3.68 -0.08
C PHE A 134 -9.88 -3.85 1.25
N PHE A 135 -8.61 -3.43 1.32
CA PHE A 135 -7.83 -3.46 2.56
C PHE A 135 -8.42 -2.56 3.64
N ILE A 136 -8.92 -1.37 3.29
CA ILE A 136 -9.60 -0.48 4.25
C ILE A 136 -10.78 -1.20 4.89
N ILE A 137 -11.61 -1.92 4.12
CA ILE A 137 -12.74 -2.67 4.66
C ILE A 137 -12.29 -3.83 5.54
N ILE A 138 -11.18 -4.51 5.21
CA ILE A 138 -10.58 -5.53 6.08
C ILE A 138 -10.17 -4.92 7.41
N PHE A 139 -9.43 -3.80 7.41
CA PHE A 139 -9.00 -3.13 8.63
C PHE A 139 -10.19 -2.60 9.44
N PHE A 140 -11.20 -2.03 8.78
CA PHE A 140 -12.41 -1.58 9.44
C PHE A 140 -13.18 -2.75 10.08
N SER A 141 -13.27 -3.88 9.37
CA SER A 141 -13.84 -5.13 9.91
C SER A 141 -13.05 -5.61 11.14
N ALA A 142 -11.72 -5.53 11.10
CA ALA A 142 -10.87 -5.88 12.23
C ALA A 142 -11.08 -4.95 13.43
N MET A 143 -11.13 -3.64 13.19
CA MET A 143 -11.36 -2.64 14.21
C MET A 143 -12.72 -2.86 14.90
N LEU A 144 -13.80 -3.03 14.13
CA LEU A 144 -15.15 -3.28 14.64
C LEU A 144 -15.24 -4.54 15.52
N LEU A 145 -14.50 -5.59 15.15
CA LEU A 145 -14.53 -6.88 15.85
C LEU A 145 -13.55 -6.99 17.01
N SER A 146 -12.51 -6.14 17.05
CA SER A 146 -11.46 -6.23 18.06
C SER A 146 -11.88 -5.66 19.42
N ASN A 147 -12.82 -4.72 19.46
CA ASN A 147 -13.02 -3.86 20.65
C ASN A 147 -13.74 -4.48 21.86
N GLU A 148 -14.17 -5.74 21.83
CA GLU A 148 -14.98 -6.32 22.91
C GLU A 148 -14.48 -7.68 23.41
N LYS A 149 -14.79 -7.97 24.68
CA LYS A 149 -14.68 -9.32 25.24
C LYS A 149 -15.64 -10.25 24.49
N ILE A 150 -15.26 -11.53 24.40
CA ILE A 150 -15.95 -12.54 23.55
C ILE A 150 -17.46 -12.65 23.83
N SER A 151 -17.91 -12.28 25.04
CA SER A 151 -19.30 -12.35 25.46
C SER A 151 -20.22 -11.27 24.88
N ASP A 152 -19.69 -10.11 24.46
CA ASP A 152 -20.51 -8.90 24.29
C ASP A 152 -20.55 -8.39 22.84
N ILE A 153 -20.28 -9.26 21.86
CA ILE A 153 -20.33 -8.84 20.45
C ILE A 153 -21.76 -8.44 20.10
N SER A 154 -21.99 -7.14 19.98
CA SER A 154 -23.27 -6.60 19.56
C SER A 154 -23.62 -7.13 18.16
N ILE A 155 -24.82 -7.71 18.03
CA ILE A 155 -25.39 -8.15 16.75
C ILE A 155 -25.33 -7.01 15.73
N GLY A 156 -25.52 -5.76 16.15
CA GLY A 156 -25.45 -4.57 15.30
C GLY A 156 -24.12 -4.42 14.57
N ARG A 157 -22.98 -4.72 15.22
CA ARG A 157 -21.66 -4.64 14.56
C ARG A 157 -21.45 -5.73 13.53
N VAL A 158 -21.95 -6.94 13.81
CA VAL A 158 -21.92 -8.04 12.84
C VAL A 158 -22.74 -7.68 11.60
N VAL A 159 -23.94 -7.13 11.80
CA VAL A 159 -24.79 -6.67 10.70
C VAL A 159 -24.11 -5.54 9.93
N MET A 160 -23.52 -4.55 10.61
CA MET A 160 -22.78 -3.46 9.97
C MET A 160 -21.61 -3.97 9.12
N GLN A 161 -20.82 -4.91 9.64
CA GLN A 161 -19.73 -5.55 8.90
C GLN A 161 -20.27 -6.24 7.64
N VAL A 162 -21.35 -7.03 7.76
CA VAL A 162 -21.96 -7.72 6.61
C VAL A 162 -22.49 -6.71 5.58
N MET A 163 -23.13 -5.63 6.02
CA MET A 163 -23.62 -4.57 5.13
C MET A 163 -22.48 -3.89 4.36
N LEU A 164 -21.35 -3.61 5.01
CA LEU A 164 -20.17 -3.05 4.33
C LEU A 164 -19.64 -3.98 3.24
N TRP A 165 -19.53 -5.27 3.52
CA TRP A 165 -19.09 -6.26 2.53
C TRP A 165 -20.10 -6.43 1.40
N LEU A 166 -21.40 -6.41 1.69
CA LEU A 166 -22.46 -6.42 0.67
C LEU A 166 -22.40 -5.18 -0.22
N PHE A 167 -22.24 -3.99 0.37
CA PHE A 167 -22.11 -2.74 -0.38
C PHE A 167 -20.88 -2.77 -1.30
N PHE A 168 -19.73 -3.18 -0.79
CA PHE A 168 -18.50 -3.28 -1.56
C PHE A 168 -18.58 -4.32 -2.68
N THR A 169 -19.13 -5.50 -2.37
CA THR A 169 -19.38 -6.56 -3.37
C THR A 169 -20.34 -6.06 -4.45
N GLY A 170 -21.41 -5.38 -4.06
CA GLY A 170 -22.38 -4.78 -4.98
C GLY A 170 -21.76 -3.73 -5.88
N PHE A 171 -20.92 -2.85 -5.33
CA PHE A 171 -20.18 -1.84 -6.09
C PHE A 171 -19.26 -2.46 -7.14
N ILE A 172 -18.45 -3.46 -6.77
CA ILE A 172 -17.57 -4.15 -7.72
C ILE A 172 -18.38 -4.88 -8.79
N SER A 173 -19.46 -5.57 -8.39
CA SER A 173 -20.34 -6.28 -9.31
C SER A 173 -20.96 -5.30 -10.32
N TYR A 174 -21.47 -4.16 -9.84
CA TYR A 174 -22.00 -3.09 -10.68
C TYR A 174 -20.94 -2.60 -11.68
N LYS A 175 -19.72 -2.32 -11.23
CA LYS A 175 -18.63 -1.87 -12.11
C LYS A 175 -18.27 -2.92 -13.18
N LEU A 176 -18.20 -4.19 -12.81
CA LEU A 176 -17.96 -5.28 -13.77
C LEU A 176 -19.10 -5.39 -14.81
N ILE A 177 -20.35 -5.31 -14.38
CA ILE A 177 -21.53 -5.37 -15.26
C ILE A 177 -21.58 -4.15 -16.18
N ALA A 178 -21.39 -2.95 -15.64
CA ALA A 178 -21.34 -1.70 -16.41
C ALA A 178 -20.22 -1.71 -17.46
N GLY A 179 -19.07 -2.29 -17.13
CA GLY A 179 -17.99 -2.53 -18.09
C GLY A 179 -18.38 -3.45 -19.25
N HIS A 180 -18.96 -4.61 -18.95
CA HIS A 180 -19.27 -5.61 -19.97
C HIS A 180 -20.49 -5.26 -20.81
N ILE A 181 -21.52 -4.65 -20.21
CA ILE A 181 -22.81 -4.40 -20.85
C ILE A 181 -22.94 -2.94 -21.28
N GLY A 182 -22.42 -2.00 -20.50
CA GLY A 182 -22.56 -0.55 -20.73
C GLY A 182 -21.62 0.02 -21.79
N GLY A 183 -20.73 -0.80 -22.36
CA GLY A 183 -19.77 -0.36 -23.37
C GLY A 183 -18.59 0.45 -22.83
N GLU A 184 -18.45 0.57 -21.49
CA GLU A 184 -17.23 1.12 -20.89
C GLU A 184 -16.06 0.16 -21.18
N GLN A 185 -15.02 0.65 -21.88
CA GLN A 185 -13.83 -0.15 -22.15
C GLN A 185 -13.00 -0.35 -20.87
N ILE A 186 -13.35 -1.36 -20.08
CA ILE A 186 -12.52 -1.84 -18.99
C ILE A 186 -11.40 -2.69 -19.60
N SER A 187 -10.14 -2.39 -19.25
CA SER A 187 -9.02 -3.20 -19.71
C SER A 187 -9.16 -4.65 -19.24
N ARG A 188 -8.62 -5.59 -20.00
CA ARG A 188 -8.65 -7.02 -19.63
C ARG A 188 -8.03 -7.25 -18.25
N ASP A 189 -6.93 -6.57 -17.96
CA ASP A 189 -6.22 -6.66 -16.68
C ASP A 189 -7.07 -6.09 -15.53
N ALA A 190 -7.72 -4.95 -15.75
CA ALA A 190 -8.68 -4.39 -14.78
C ALA A 190 -9.82 -5.36 -14.50
N THR A 191 -10.33 -6.03 -15.53
CA THR A 191 -11.38 -7.04 -15.39
C THR A 191 -10.92 -8.22 -14.54
N VAL A 192 -9.71 -8.72 -14.76
CA VAL A 192 -9.12 -9.81 -13.96
C VAL A 192 -8.96 -9.39 -12.50
N VAL A 193 -8.44 -8.19 -12.24
CA VAL A 193 -8.27 -7.66 -10.88
C VAL A 193 -9.63 -7.50 -10.19
N LEU A 194 -10.59 -6.84 -10.84
CA LEU A 194 -11.95 -6.63 -10.31
C LEU A 194 -12.65 -7.96 -10.03
N PHE A 195 -12.55 -8.93 -10.94
CA PHE A 195 -13.13 -10.26 -10.76
C PHE A 195 -12.47 -11.01 -9.60
N THR A 196 -11.13 -10.92 -9.48
CA THR A 196 -10.39 -11.53 -8.37
C THR A 196 -10.83 -10.95 -7.03
N VAL A 197 -10.91 -9.63 -6.92
CA VAL A 197 -11.37 -8.96 -5.69
C VAL A 197 -12.85 -9.26 -5.41
N LEU A 198 -13.68 -9.38 -6.45
CA LEU A 198 -15.08 -9.81 -6.30
C LEU A 198 -15.16 -11.22 -5.69
N VAL A 199 -14.41 -12.18 -6.23
CA VAL A 199 -14.38 -13.56 -5.72
C VAL A 199 -13.89 -13.59 -4.27
N LEU A 200 -12.82 -12.85 -3.94
CA LEU A 200 -12.32 -12.74 -2.57
C LEU A 200 -13.39 -12.12 -1.63
N SER A 201 -14.10 -11.08 -2.07
CA SER A 201 -15.17 -10.45 -1.31
C SER A 201 -16.34 -11.40 -1.06
N LEU A 202 -16.74 -12.17 -2.07
CA LEU A 202 -17.78 -13.20 -1.95
C LEU A 202 -17.35 -14.32 -1.02
N LEU A 203 -16.10 -14.77 -1.10
CA LEU A 203 -15.54 -15.76 -0.18
C LEU A 203 -15.58 -15.24 1.26
N ILE A 204 -15.26 -13.97 1.50
CA ILE A 204 -15.35 -13.37 2.84
C ILE A 204 -16.80 -13.35 3.35
N LEU A 205 -17.78 -13.05 2.48
CA LEU A 205 -19.20 -13.10 2.83
C LEU A 205 -19.68 -14.53 3.16
N ILE A 206 -19.32 -15.51 2.33
CA ILE A 206 -19.71 -16.93 2.50
C ILE A 206 -19.04 -17.52 3.75
N PHE A 207 -17.73 -17.29 3.91
CA PHE A 207 -16.93 -17.79 5.02
C PHE A 207 -16.82 -16.79 6.18
N ASN A 208 -17.84 -15.94 6.37
CA ASN A 208 -17.83 -14.87 7.38
C ASN A 208 -17.57 -15.39 8.80
N LYS A 209 -17.99 -16.63 9.13
CA LYS A 209 -17.66 -17.24 10.43
C LYS A 209 -16.16 -17.48 10.58
N GLN A 210 -15.50 -18.09 9.58
CA GLN A 210 -14.05 -18.32 9.61
C GLN A 210 -13.28 -17.00 9.56
N PHE A 211 -13.66 -16.09 8.67
CA PHE A 211 -13.03 -14.79 8.51
C PHE A 211 -13.04 -13.99 9.82
N ARG A 212 -14.19 -13.91 10.51
CA ARG A 212 -14.28 -13.26 11.83
C ARG A 212 -13.37 -13.89 12.87
N SER A 213 -13.28 -15.23 12.88
CA SER A 213 -12.36 -15.91 13.80
C SER A 213 -10.89 -15.57 13.50
N TRP A 214 -10.52 -15.46 12.23
CA TRP A 214 -9.16 -15.14 11.79
C TRP A 214 -8.78 -13.68 12.07
N ILE A 215 -9.66 -12.74 11.73
CA ILE A 215 -9.47 -11.32 12.02
C ILE A 215 -9.30 -11.07 13.53
N ARG A 216 -10.09 -11.78 14.36
CA ARG A 216 -9.97 -11.67 15.82
C ARG A 216 -8.62 -12.16 16.34
N SER A 217 -8.08 -13.26 15.80
CA SER A 217 -6.76 -13.72 16.26
C SER A 217 -5.68 -12.68 15.96
N ILE A 218 -5.73 -12.04 14.79
CA ILE A 218 -4.80 -10.95 14.44
C ILE A 218 -4.94 -9.78 15.41
N GLY A 219 -6.16 -9.34 15.71
CA GLY A 219 -6.40 -8.25 16.66
C GLY A 219 -5.93 -8.57 18.08
N LEU A 220 -6.10 -9.81 18.53
CA LEU A 220 -5.62 -10.25 19.84
C LEU A 220 -4.09 -10.31 19.90
N GLU A 221 -3.44 -10.81 18.84
CA GLU A 221 -1.98 -10.86 18.73
C GLU A 221 -1.37 -9.46 18.76
N LEU A 222 -1.91 -8.52 17.99
CA LEU A 222 -1.47 -7.11 17.96
C LEU A 222 -1.59 -6.45 19.35
N ARG A 223 -2.73 -6.62 20.03
CA ARG A 223 -2.93 -6.09 21.39
C ARG A 223 -1.99 -6.72 22.39
N SER A 224 -1.73 -8.01 22.28
CA SER A 224 -0.80 -8.69 23.17
C SER A 224 0.64 -8.18 22.98
N ALA A 225 1.05 -7.92 21.73
CA ALA A 225 2.34 -7.34 21.41
C ALA A 225 2.45 -5.90 21.93
N GLU A 226 1.39 -5.09 21.78
CA GLU A 226 1.34 -3.72 22.31
C GLU A 226 1.39 -3.71 23.85
N GLN A 227 0.63 -4.57 24.52
CA GLN A 227 0.68 -4.70 25.98
C GLN A 227 2.05 -5.18 26.48
N GLN A 228 2.72 -6.07 25.74
CA GLN A 228 4.09 -6.49 26.07
C GLN A 228 5.06 -5.31 25.95
N ARG A 229 4.92 -4.48 24.91
CA ARG A 229 5.73 -3.27 24.71
C ARG A 229 5.53 -2.27 25.85
N ILE A 230 4.28 -1.96 26.20
CA ILE A 230 3.96 -1.06 27.31
C ILE A 230 4.52 -1.59 28.65
N ARG A 231 4.41 -2.90 28.91
CA ARG A 231 4.99 -3.51 30.13
C ARG A 231 6.51 -3.45 30.14
N HIS A 232 7.15 -3.59 28.98
CA HIS A 232 8.59 -3.44 28.84
C HIS A 232 9.01 -2.01 29.18
N ASP A 233 8.37 -1.02 28.58
CA ASP A 233 8.65 0.40 28.80
C ASP A 233 8.42 0.80 30.27
N GLN A 234 7.35 0.29 30.90
CA GLN A 234 7.09 0.51 32.33
C GLN A 234 8.18 -0.10 33.23
N ARG A 235 8.70 -1.27 32.87
CA ARG A 235 9.80 -1.91 33.62
C ARG A 235 11.10 -1.15 33.47
N GLU A 236 11.41 -0.65 32.27
CA GLU A 236 12.59 0.18 32.04
C GLU A 236 12.50 1.50 32.80
N ALA A 237 11.35 2.17 32.76
CA ALA A 237 11.12 3.39 33.54
C ALA A 237 11.25 3.13 35.06
N ALA A 238 10.70 2.03 35.58
CA ALA A 238 10.83 1.67 36.98
C ALA A 238 12.29 1.37 37.38
N LYS A 239 13.06 0.71 36.51
CA LYS A 239 14.50 0.47 36.71
C LYS A 239 15.28 1.78 36.78
N GLN A 240 15.04 2.70 35.85
CA GLN A 240 15.69 4.01 35.83
C GLN A 240 15.38 4.82 37.10
N GLN A 241 14.13 4.78 37.57
CA GLN A 241 13.73 5.45 38.82
C GLN A 241 14.42 4.83 40.04
N ALA A 242 14.53 3.50 40.11
CA ALA A 242 15.22 2.81 41.20
C ALA A 242 16.73 3.12 41.21
N GLU A 243 17.37 3.16 40.05
CA GLU A 243 18.78 3.55 39.91
C GLU A 243 19.02 5.01 40.34
N ALA A 244 18.17 5.93 39.91
CA ALA A 244 18.24 7.34 40.33
C ALA A 244 18.06 7.50 41.84
N ALA A 245 17.10 6.78 42.44
CA ALA A 245 16.88 6.80 43.89
C ALA A 245 18.09 6.22 44.67
N ALA A 246 18.69 5.14 44.16
CA ALA A 246 19.88 4.54 44.74
C ALA A 246 21.09 5.49 44.69
N GLN A 247 21.28 6.20 43.57
CA GLN A 247 22.33 7.22 43.42
C GLN A 247 22.10 8.40 44.37
N ALA A 248 20.87 8.90 44.50
CA ALA A 248 20.53 9.98 45.43
C ALA A 248 20.78 9.58 46.90
N HIS A 249 20.41 8.35 47.28
CA HIS A 249 20.70 7.82 48.61
C HIS A 249 22.22 7.68 48.83
N ALA A 250 22.97 7.16 47.85
CA ALA A 250 24.42 7.03 47.95
C ALA A 250 25.11 8.40 48.14
N ALA A 251 24.70 9.41 47.38
CA ALA A 251 25.19 10.79 47.52
C ALA A 251 24.88 11.37 48.91
N THR A 252 23.68 11.14 49.43
CA THR A 252 23.28 11.59 50.78
C THR A 252 24.14 10.94 51.88
N VAL A 253 24.44 9.64 51.74
CA VAL A 253 25.30 8.93 52.70
C VAL A 253 26.75 9.43 52.63
N GLN A 254 27.26 9.71 51.43
CA GLN A 254 28.60 10.29 51.25
C GLN A 254 28.70 11.69 51.89
N HIS A 255 27.70 12.55 51.70
CA HIS A 255 27.65 13.87 52.33
C HIS A 255 27.70 13.77 53.88
N ARG A 256 26.86 12.92 54.47
CA ARG A 256 26.85 12.71 55.94
C ARG A 256 28.19 12.18 56.49
N ARG A 257 28.91 11.37 55.70
CA ARG A 257 30.24 10.87 56.08
C ARG A 257 31.28 11.98 56.05
N LEU A 258 31.19 12.91 55.10
CA LEU A 258 32.06 14.08 55.05
C LEU A 258 31.80 15.03 56.23
N ASP A 259 30.54 15.30 56.56
CA ASP A 259 30.18 16.17 57.71
C ASP A 259 30.72 15.64 59.05
N ARG A 260 30.74 14.31 59.23
CA ARG A 260 31.31 13.68 60.45
C ARG A 260 32.83 13.75 60.53
N ARG A 261 33.54 13.99 59.43
CA ARG A 261 35.00 14.11 59.43
C ARG A 261 35.50 15.52 59.75
N ILE A 262 34.62 16.53 59.66
CA ILE A 262 34.97 17.94 59.89
C ILE A 262 34.75 18.34 61.37
N ARG A 263 33.99 17.54 62.13
CA ARG A 263 33.87 17.68 63.59
C ARG A 263 34.89 16.85 64.31
#